data_AF-A0AAW0FQV7-F1
#
_entry.id   AF-A0AAW0FQV7-F1
#
_cell.length_a   1.000
_cell.length_b   1.000
_cell.length_c   1.000
_cell.angle_alpha   90.00
_cell.angle_beta   90.00
_cell.angle_gamma   90.00
#
_symmetry.space_group_name_H-M   'P 1'
#
loop_
_entity.id
_entity.type
_entity.pdbx_description
1 polymer ?
#
loop_
_entity_poly.entity_id
_entity_poly.type
_entity_poly.pdbx_seq_one_letter_code
_entity_poly.pdbx_strand_id
1 'polypeptide(L)'
;MSLAKQLSGLSLGRSQLQVSLNNHINQVRFATKRAAGSKTNKNDSAGRRLGPKAYEGHFVKTGQIIMRQRGTKIHPGENVGIGKDHTIYAKEPGFVRFYYDPFHPLRKFVGVALKKELSLPTPHFEPRVRRFGYEEILDPVEAKREEDHMSRVEYLQQPELKEMKRRRKEKIAESLAKYGSALNEFNLGLSEEESKLAQERLLSIAQLVRVGQSVEEAGIQASYNHLYDLKLSLQRSDITSEEHDTSRQKYLDFVSSFDKKISLDADLNACKYISPEDKIKQQQEIQSQLKNYFNKLITKEDKAKITELIKTPGVFTKAEQHDLFVTYLPKVLPDSIPGATVEIKDAKKAPKGVIIRKIFNEETKTVDLVGKPKEAFLA
;
A
#
# COMPACT_ATOMS: atom_id res chain seq x y z
N MET A 1 1.48 57.42 -18.29
CA MET A 1 2.81 57.99 -18.61
C MET A 1 3.02 57.78 -20.12
N SER A 2 3.52 58.69 -20.95
CA SER A 2 4.17 60.01 -20.81
C SER A 2 3.75 60.84 -22.06
N LEU A 3 3.30 62.10 -21.97
CA LEU A 3 4.07 63.34 -22.23
C LEU A 3 4.86 63.36 -23.57
N ALA A 4 4.85 64.41 -24.41
CA ALA A 4 4.24 65.75 -24.31
C ALA A 4 4.27 66.51 -25.68
N LYS A 5 3.64 67.72 -25.74
CA LYS A 5 4.14 69.01 -26.31
C LYS A 5 4.78 69.09 -27.72
N GLN A 6 4.77 70.20 -28.48
CA GLN A 6 4.01 71.47 -28.59
C GLN A 6 4.61 72.27 -29.80
N LEU A 7 4.20 73.54 -30.02
CA LEU A 7 4.81 74.57 -30.90
C LEU A 7 4.50 74.47 -32.42
N SER A 8 4.34 75.56 -33.19
CA SER A 8 4.28 77.01 -32.88
C SER A 8 3.78 77.87 -34.06
N GLY A 9 3.17 79.03 -33.75
CA GLY A 9 3.41 80.35 -34.38
C GLY A 9 2.85 80.62 -35.79
N LEU A 10 1.83 81.47 -35.97
CA LEU A 10 1.85 82.95 -36.01
C LEU A 10 2.54 83.60 -37.22
N SER A 11 1.74 84.18 -38.12
CA SER A 11 1.99 85.53 -38.65
C SER A 11 0.66 86.22 -39.05
N LEU A 12 0.62 87.55 -38.92
CA LEU A 12 -0.51 88.41 -39.28
C LEU A 12 0.03 89.52 -40.21
N GLY A 13 -0.60 89.72 -41.36
CA GLY A 13 -0.32 90.81 -42.31
C GLY A 13 -1.64 91.37 -42.86
N ARG A 14 -1.74 92.70 -43.03
CA ARG A 14 -3.03 93.41 -43.13
C ARG A 14 -2.99 94.58 -44.13
N SER A 15 -3.89 94.56 -45.13
CA SER A 15 -4.49 95.71 -45.86
C SER A 15 -5.46 95.12 -46.91
N GLN A 16 -6.78 95.40 -46.94
CA GLN A 16 -7.46 96.63 -47.39
C GLN A 16 -7.06 97.03 -48.83
N LEU A 17 -7.92 97.08 -49.86
CA LEU A 17 -9.39 96.89 -50.05
C LEU A 17 -9.59 96.15 -51.42
N GLN A 18 -10.76 95.93 -52.06
CA GLN A 18 -12.14 96.42 -51.87
C GLN A 18 -13.24 95.42 -52.35
N VAL A 19 -14.48 95.85 -52.19
CA VAL A 19 -15.81 95.29 -52.53
C VAL A 19 -16.02 94.96 -54.02
N SER A 20 -16.51 93.76 -54.38
CA SER A 20 -17.94 93.53 -54.68
C SER A 20 -18.24 92.16 -55.31
N LEU A 21 -19.35 91.56 -54.87
CA LEU A 21 -20.24 90.62 -55.59
C LEU A 21 -19.59 89.61 -56.57
N ASN A 22 -19.39 88.38 -56.07
CA ASN A 22 -19.92 87.24 -56.81
C ASN A 22 -20.63 86.27 -55.86
N ASN A 23 -21.82 85.83 -56.29
CA ASN A 23 -22.81 85.18 -55.44
C ASN A 23 -22.47 83.70 -55.20
N HIS A 24 -21.41 83.43 -54.44
CA HIS A 24 -21.04 82.06 -54.06
C HIS A 24 -22.01 81.52 -53.02
N ILE A 25 -23.03 80.82 -53.52
CA ILE A 25 -23.87 79.90 -52.75
C ILE A 25 -22.94 78.89 -52.08
N ASN A 26 -22.65 79.11 -50.79
CA ASN A 26 -21.98 78.13 -49.94
C ASN A 26 -22.91 76.93 -49.77
N GLN A 27 -22.85 75.99 -50.72
CA GLN A 27 -23.58 74.73 -50.65
C GLN A 27 -22.99 73.90 -49.51
N VAL A 28 -23.52 74.09 -48.30
CA VAL A 28 -23.26 73.23 -47.14
C VAL A 28 -23.77 71.83 -47.48
N ARG A 29 -22.89 71.01 -48.05
CA ARG A 29 -23.16 69.59 -48.26
C ARG A 29 -23.12 68.89 -46.92
N PHE A 30 -24.27 68.79 -46.28
CA PHE A 30 -24.49 67.78 -45.25
C PHE A 30 -24.19 66.41 -45.88
N ALA A 31 -23.05 65.82 -45.52
CA ALA A 31 -22.76 64.45 -45.88
C ALA A 31 -23.73 63.53 -45.12
N THR A 32 -24.86 63.19 -45.74
CA THR A 32 -25.96 62.38 -45.16
C THR A 32 -25.60 60.91 -44.93
N LYS A 33 -24.31 60.57 -44.92
CA LYS A 33 -23.73 59.25 -44.65
C LYS A 33 -22.48 59.39 -43.78
N ARG A 34 -22.68 59.44 -42.46
CA ARG A 34 -21.59 59.41 -41.45
C ARG A 34 -20.99 58.00 -41.23
N ALA A 35 -21.46 57.00 -41.98
CA ALA A 35 -20.92 55.65 -41.98
C ALA A 35 -21.04 55.02 -43.38
N ALA A 36 -19.89 54.74 -44.02
CA ALA A 36 -19.80 53.77 -45.10
C ALA A 36 -19.72 52.35 -44.51
N GLY A 37 -20.75 51.97 -43.76
CA GLY A 37 -20.92 50.58 -43.33
C GLY A 37 -21.15 49.69 -44.55
N SER A 38 -20.71 48.43 -44.50
CA SER A 38 -21.00 47.45 -45.54
C SER A 38 -22.51 47.40 -45.79
N LYS A 39 -22.94 47.72 -47.02
CA LYS A 39 -24.37 47.76 -47.40
C LYS A 39 -24.95 46.36 -47.63
N THR A 40 -24.16 45.29 -47.46
CA THR A 40 -24.57 43.90 -47.69
C THR A 40 -23.84 42.94 -46.76
N ASN A 41 -24.57 42.31 -45.83
CA ASN A 41 -24.09 41.18 -45.06
C ASN A 41 -24.13 39.91 -45.92
N LYS A 42 -23.02 39.60 -46.60
CA LYS A 42 -22.83 38.37 -47.42
C LYS A 42 -21.92 37.33 -46.74
N ASN A 43 -21.70 37.45 -45.43
CA ASN A 43 -20.83 36.56 -44.67
C ASN A 43 -21.66 35.43 -44.04
N ASP A 44 -21.72 34.29 -44.72
CA ASP A 44 -22.20 33.02 -44.15
C ASP A 44 -21.07 31.98 -44.13
N SER A 45 -21.16 31.01 -43.23
CA SER A 45 -20.14 30.01 -42.97
C SER A 45 -20.54 28.64 -43.54
N ALA A 46 -19.64 27.99 -44.27
CA ALA A 46 -19.92 26.69 -44.89
C ALA A 46 -20.45 25.64 -43.87
N GLY A 47 -21.47 24.89 -44.30
CA GLY A 47 -22.13 23.87 -43.48
C GLY A 47 -21.16 22.81 -42.92
N ARG A 48 -21.25 22.54 -41.61
CA ARG A 48 -20.25 21.75 -40.86
C ARG A 48 -20.41 20.22 -40.96
N ARG A 49 -21.28 19.72 -41.85
CA ARG A 49 -21.53 18.28 -42.14
C ARG A 49 -21.80 17.42 -40.88
N LEU A 50 -22.51 18.02 -39.90
CA LEU A 50 -22.95 17.36 -38.67
C LEU A 50 -24.02 16.28 -38.95
N GLY A 51 -24.52 15.62 -37.91
CA GLY A 51 -25.51 14.55 -37.99
C GLY A 51 -24.91 13.14 -37.95
N PRO A 52 -25.76 12.10 -38.04
CA PRO A 52 -25.33 10.71 -37.96
C PRO A 52 -24.41 10.34 -39.12
N LYS A 53 -23.59 9.32 -38.88
CA LYS A 53 -22.61 8.72 -39.81
C LYS A 53 -22.72 7.19 -39.84
N ALA A 54 -23.28 6.59 -38.78
CA ALA A 54 -23.88 5.26 -38.78
C ALA A 54 -25.31 5.35 -38.24
N TYR A 55 -26.20 4.50 -38.73
CA TYR A 55 -27.62 4.46 -38.37
C TYR A 55 -27.95 3.21 -37.55
N GLU A 56 -29.19 3.12 -37.07
CA GLU A 56 -29.71 1.96 -36.34
C GLU A 56 -29.43 0.64 -37.06
N GLY A 57 -28.89 -0.36 -36.34
CA GLY A 57 -28.55 -1.68 -36.88
C GLY A 57 -27.33 -1.75 -37.79
N HIS A 58 -26.62 -0.64 -38.07
CA HIS A 58 -25.39 -0.69 -38.85
C HIS A 58 -24.25 -1.35 -38.08
N PHE A 59 -23.51 -2.24 -38.76
CA PHE A 59 -22.25 -2.75 -38.24
C PHE A 59 -21.17 -1.66 -38.27
N VAL A 60 -20.44 -1.51 -37.17
CA VAL A 60 -19.33 -0.56 -37.01
C VAL A 60 -18.09 -1.26 -36.48
N LYS A 61 -16.91 -0.76 -36.85
CA LYS A 61 -15.61 -1.18 -36.29
C LYS A 61 -15.17 -0.21 -35.18
N THR A 62 -14.28 -0.65 -34.29
CA THR A 62 -13.62 0.22 -33.29
C THR A 62 -13.03 1.47 -33.95
N GLY A 63 -13.25 2.63 -33.33
CA GLY A 63 -12.83 3.94 -33.83
C GLY A 63 -13.78 4.58 -34.85
N GLN A 64 -14.75 3.85 -35.41
CA GLN A 64 -15.66 4.39 -36.41
C GLN A 64 -16.63 5.43 -35.81
N ILE A 65 -16.77 6.56 -36.49
CA ILE A 65 -17.66 7.65 -36.07
C ILE A 65 -19.13 7.26 -36.31
N ILE A 66 -19.95 7.43 -35.28
CA ILE A 66 -21.39 7.17 -35.29
C ILE A 66 -22.18 8.47 -35.47
N MET A 67 -21.79 9.56 -34.78
CA MET A 67 -22.52 10.84 -34.78
C MET A 67 -21.56 12.02 -34.67
N ARG A 68 -21.69 13.04 -35.54
CA ARG A 68 -21.00 14.34 -35.37
C ARG A 68 -21.98 15.41 -34.93
N GLN A 69 -21.68 16.12 -33.85
CA GLN A 69 -22.62 17.06 -33.23
C GLN A 69 -21.94 18.32 -32.65
N ARG A 70 -22.75 19.21 -32.08
CA ARG A 70 -22.31 20.36 -31.28
C ARG A 70 -23.11 20.32 -29.98
N GLY A 71 -22.42 20.11 -28.86
CA GLY A 71 -23.03 19.61 -27.63
C GLY A 71 -23.54 18.17 -27.76
N THR A 72 -23.93 17.57 -26.65
CA THR A 72 -24.50 16.22 -26.60
C THR A 72 -26.00 16.24 -26.88
N LYS A 73 -26.39 16.28 -28.17
CA LYS A 73 -27.79 16.03 -28.56
C LYS A 73 -28.15 14.55 -28.42
N ILE A 74 -27.16 13.70 -28.63
CA ILE A 74 -27.15 12.28 -28.28
C ILE A 74 -25.96 12.06 -27.34
N HIS A 75 -26.16 11.24 -26.32
CA HIS A 75 -25.16 10.88 -25.31
C HIS A 75 -24.51 9.53 -25.66
N PRO A 76 -23.24 9.31 -25.27
CA PRO A 76 -22.60 8.01 -25.42
C PRO A 76 -23.26 6.99 -24.48
N GLY A 77 -23.71 5.87 -25.04
CA GLY A 77 -24.23 4.71 -24.33
C GLY A 77 -23.19 3.59 -24.21
N GLU A 78 -23.67 2.34 -24.17
CA GLU A 78 -22.83 1.15 -24.08
C GLU A 78 -21.81 1.03 -25.23
N ASN A 79 -20.58 0.59 -24.92
CA ASN A 79 -19.48 0.31 -25.88
C ASN A 79 -19.12 1.47 -26.83
N VAL A 80 -19.39 2.69 -26.39
CA VAL A 80 -19.22 3.92 -27.17
C VAL A 80 -18.38 4.97 -26.42
N GLY A 81 -17.64 5.78 -27.18
CA GLY A 81 -16.83 6.90 -26.70
C GLY A 81 -17.32 8.25 -27.23
N ILE A 82 -16.87 9.32 -26.58
CA ILE A 82 -17.13 10.70 -26.98
C ILE A 82 -15.81 11.47 -27.12
N GLY A 83 -15.60 12.12 -28.26
CA GLY A 83 -14.41 12.93 -28.55
C GLY A 83 -14.59 14.40 -28.12
N LYS A 84 -13.50 15.17 -28.22
CA LYS A 84 -13.44 16.60 -27.81
C LYS A 84 -14.52 17.49 -28.43
N ASP A 85 -14.92 17.23 -29.68
CA ASP A 85 -15.99 18.00 -30.35
C ASP A 85 -17.40 17.43 -30.14
N HIS A 86 -17.57 16.53 -29.15
CA HIS A 86 -18.75 15.73 -28.87
C HIS A 86 -19.10 14.69 -29.95
N THR A 87 -18.19 14.42 -30.90
CA THR A 87 -18.34 13.31 -31.85
C THR A 87 -18.37 11.98 -31.11
N ILE A 88 -19.35 11.15 -31.44
CA ILE A 88 -19.55 9.83 -30.86
C ILE A 88 -18.90 8.78 -31.77
N TYR A 89 -18.16 7.84 -31.19
CA TYR A 89 -17.45 6.77 -31.91
C TYR A 89 -17.55 5.42 -31.20
N ALA A 90 -17.48 4.32 -31.96
CA ALA A 90 -17.51 2.96 -31.42
C ALA A 90 -16.20 2.62 -30.69
N LYS A 91 -16.27 2.05 -29.47
CA LYS A 91 -15.10 1.47 -28.79
C LYS A 91 -14.87 0.01 -29.19
N GLU A 92 -15.93 -0.72 -29.44
CA GLU A 92 -15.91 -2.14 -29.82
C GLU A 92 -16.60 -2.32 -31.19
N PRO A 93 -16.27 -3.38 -31.95
CA PRO A 93 -17.03 -3.74 -33.14
C PRO A 93 -18.39 -4.33 -32.75
N GLY A 94 -19.43 -3.99 -33.50
CA GLY A 94 -20.79 -4.42 -33.21
C GLY A 94 -21.83 -3.62 -33.99
N PHE A 95 -23.06 -3.59 -33.51
CA PHE A 95 -24.21 -2.99 -34.20
C PHE A 95 -24.70 -1.74 -33.45
N VAL A 96 -24.84 -0.61 -34.15
CA VAL A 96 -25.29 0.65 -33.57
C VAL A 96 -26.74 0.56 -33.13
N ARG A 97 -27.03 0.97 -31.88
CA ARG A 97 -28.38 1.02 -31.29
C ARG A 97 -28.64 2.40 -30.67
N PHE A 98 -29.71 3.08 -31.10
CA PHE A 98 -30.21 4.32 -30.51
C PHE A 98 -31.34 4.01 -29.52
N TYR A 99 -31.24 4.50 -28.30
CA TYR A 99 -32.18 4.13 -27.23
C TYR A 99 -32.40 5.25 -26.20
N TYR A 100 -33.38 5.06 -25.33
CA TYR A 100 -33.59 5.84 -24.12
C TYR A 100 -33.26 4.97 -22.92
N ASP A 101 -32.58 5.53 -21.93
CA ASP A 101 -32.20 4.84 -20.71
C ASP A 101 -33.13 5.28 -19.56
N PRO A 102 -33.83 4.36 -18.86
CA PRO A 102 -34.65 4.67 -17.69
C PRO A 102 -33.91 5.44 -16.59
N PHE A 103 -32.59 5.24 -16.43
CA PHE A 103 -31.78 6.00 -15.46
C PHE A 103 -31.61 7.48 -15.85
N HIS A 104 -31.87 7.82 -17.12
CA HIS A 104 -31.61 9.13 -17.72
C HIS A 104 -32.77 9.58 -18.63
N PRO A 105 -33.98 9.81 -18.08
CA PRO A 105 -35.25 9.85 -18.83
C PRO A 105 -35.37 10.96 -19.89
N LEU A 106 -34.58 12.04 -19.78
CA LEU A 106 -34.59 13.16 -20.73
C LEU A 106 -33.43 13.11 -21.75
N ARG A 107 -32.65 12.03 -21.78
CA ARG A 107 -31.46 11.90 -22.64
C ARG A 107 -31.62 10.80 -23.67
N LYS A 108 -31.18 11.10 -24.89
CA LYS A 108 -31.09 10.13 -26.01
C LYS A 108 -29.70 9.53 -26.01
N PHE A 109 -29.60 8.21 -26.12
CA PHE A 109 -28.33 7.49 -26.14
C PHE A 109 -28.08 6.84 -27.50
N VAL A 110 -26.81 6.60 -27.79
CA VAL A 110 -26.40 5.65 -28.82
C VAL A 110 -25.29 4.77 -28.26
N GLY A 111 -25.47 3.47 -28.37
CA GLY A 111 -24.51 2.45 -27.99
C GLY A 111 -24.17 1.53 -29.16
N VAL A 112 -23.27 0.59 -28.90
CA VAL A 112 -22.92 -0.50 -29.83
C VAL A 112 -23.19 -1.84 -29.15
N ALA A 113 -24.23 -2.52 -29.63
CA ALA A 113 -24.55 -3.88 -29.20
C ALA A 113 -23.55 -4.87 -29.82
N LEU A 114 -22.92 -5.69 -28.98
CA LEU A 114 -21.90 -6.66 -29.43
C LEU A 114 -22.46 -7.78 -30.34
N LYS A 115 -23.76 -8.08 -30.22
CA LYS A 115 -24.48 -9.02 -31.08
C LYS A 115 -25.62 -8.28 -31.79
N LYS A 116 -25.99 -8.73 -32.99
CA LYS A 116 -27.07 -8.11 -33.78
C LYS A 116 -28.43 -8.20 -33.08
N GLU A 117 -28.68 -9.32 -32.40
CA GLU A 117 -29.92 -9.62 -31.66
C GLU A 117 -30.06 -8.83 -30.36
N LEU A 118 -28.95 -8.36 -29.77
CA LEU A 118 -28.96 -7.64 -28.50
C LEU A 118 -29.55 -6.23 -28.72
N SER A 119 -30.64 -5.94 -28.01
CA SER A 119 -31.21 -4.61 -27.86
C SER A 119 -30.51 -3.83 -26.76
N LEU A 120 -30.46 -2.50 -26.90
CA LEU A 120 -30.07 -1.58 -25.83
C LEU A 120 -31.29 -0.74 -25.42
N PRO A 121 -31.45 -0.35 -24.14
CA PRO A 121 -30.54 -0.65 -23.02
C PRO A 121 -30.60 -2.12 -22.60
N THR A 122 -29.48 -2.66 -22.12
CA THR A 122 -29.47 -3.98 -21.49
C THR A 122 -30.17 -3.96 -20.11
N PRO A 123 -30.73 -5.08 -19.62
CA PRO A 123 -31.29 -5.14 -18.26
C PRO A 123 -30.22 -4.88 -17.19
N HIS A 124 -30.51 -3.97 -16.25
CA HIS A 124 -29.51 -3.42 -15.33
C HIS A 124 -28.78 -4.45 -14.45
N PHE A 125 -29.48 -5.51 -14.02
CA PHE A 125 -28.94 -6.55 -13.14
C PHE A 125 -28.34 -7.74 -13.90
N GLU A 126 -28.45 -7.78 -15.22
CA GLU A 126 -27.83 -8.85 -16.02
C GLU A 126 -26.31 -8.65 -16.13
N PRO A 127 -25.53 -9.74 -16.25
CA PRO A 127 -24.09 -9.65 -16.42
C PRO A 127 -23.77 -8.94 -17.74
N ARG A 128 -23.01 -7.84 -17.67
CA ARG A 128 -22.61 -7.06 -18.85
C ARG A 128 -21.93 -7.97 -19.89
N VAL A 129 -22.50 -8.00 -21.10
CA VAL A 129 -21.88 -8.64 -22.26
C VAL A 129 -20.58 -7.90 -22.59
N ARG A 130 -19.45 -8.61 -22.61
CA ARG A 130 -18.11 -8.07 -22.90
C ARG A 130 -17.47 -8.84 -24.04
N ARG A 131 -16.63 -8.18 -24.84
CA ARG A 131 -15.80 -8.82 -25.87
C ARG A 131 -14.39 -9.05 -25.29
N PHE A 132 -13.89 -10.29 -25.34
CA PHE A 132 -12.50 -10.59 -24.96
C PHE A 132 -11.52 -9.98 -25.95
N GLY A 133 -11.71 -10.26 -27.24
CA GLY A 133 -11.05 -9.53 -28.33
C GLY A 133 -9.63 -9.95 -28.68
N TYR A 134 -9.05 -10.90 -27.94
CA TYR A 134 -7.77 -11.56 -28.23
C TYR A 134 -7.99 -12.99 -28.75
N GLU A 135 -6.95 -13.55 -29.36
CA GLU A 135 -6.87 -14.90 -29.91
C GLU A 135 -5.63 -15.59 -29.34
N GLU A 136 -5.62 -16.91 -29.26
CA GLU A 136 -4.49 -17.69 -28.76
C GLU A 136 -3.38 -17.79 -29.80
N ILE A 137 -2.12 -17.58 -29.40
CA ILE A 137 -0.97 -17.67 -30.29
C ILE A 137 -0.58 -19.15 -30.42
N LEU A 138 -0.99 -19.78 -31.53
CA LEU A 138 -0.74 -21.21 -31.77
C LEU A 138 0.69 -21.52 -32.24
N ASP A 139 1.45 -20.54 -32.76
CA ASP A 139 2.86 -20.73 -33.11
C ASP A 139 3.72 -20.67 -31.83
N PRO A 140 4.41 -21.76 -31.43
CA PRO A 140 5.24 -21.76 -30.24
C PRO A 140 6.39 -20.74 -30.28
N VAL A 141 6.85 -20.33 -31.47
CA VAL A 141 7.89 -19.30 -31.60
C VAL A 141 7.35 -17.91 -31.28
N GLU A 142 6.14 -17.59 -31.72
CA GLU A 142 5.48 -16.32 -31.40
C GLU A 142 4.97 -16.31 -29.95
N ALA A 143 4.41 -17.41 -29.46
CA ALA A 143 3.99 -17.55 -28.06
C ALA A 143 5.18 -17.30 -27.12
N LYS A 144 6.33 -17.92 -27.40
CA LYS A 144 7.55 -17.69 -26.61
C LYS A 144 8.04 -16.24 -26.68
N ARG A 145 7.93 -15.55 -27.83
CA ARG A 145 8.30 -14.13 -27.92
C ARG A 145 7.39 -13.24 -27.06
N GLU A 146 6.11 -13.59 -26.94
CA GLU A 146 5.17 -12.89 -26.06
C GLU A 146 5.43 -13.22 -24.57
N GLU A 147 5.78 -14.46 -24.24
CA GLU A 147 6.22 -14.86 -22.88
C GLU A 147 7.52 -14.16 -22.45
N ASP A 148 8.49 -14.03 -23.37
CA ASP A 148 9.77 -13.34 -23.14
C ASP A 148 9.60 -11.80 -23.10
N HIS A 149 8.46 -11.26 -23.56
CA HIS A 149 8.21 -9.81 -23.62
C HIS A 149 7.78 -9.26 -22.25
N MET A 150 8.62 -8.40 -21.67
CA MET A 150 8.36 -7.67 -20.43
C MET A 150 8.22 -6.16 -20.68
N SER A 151 7.45 -5.46 -19.84
CA SER A 151 7.45 -4.01 -19.86
C SER A 151 8.83 -3.44 -19.50
N ARG A 152 9.11 -2.21 -19.96
CA ARG A 152 10.35 -1.49 -19.63
C ARG A 152 10.57 -1.37 -18.12
N VAL A 153 9.50 -1.24 -17.33
CA VAL A 153 9.60 -1.09 -15.86
C VAL A 153 10.04 -2.42 -15.23
N GLU A 154 9.39 -3.51 -15.60
CA GLU A 154 9.75 -4.86 -15.11
C GLU A 154 11.19 -5.21 -15.51
N TYR A 155 11.56 -5.01 -16.78
CA TYR A 155 12.91 -5.25 -17.28
C TYR A 155 13.98 -4.53 -16.46
N LEU A 156 13.78 -3.23 -16.17
CA LEU A 156 14.72 -2.44 -15.36
C LEU A 156 14.78 -2.91 -13.89
N GLN A 157 13.71 -3.49 -13.35
CA GLN A 157 13.66 -4.02 -11.99
C GLN A 157 14.19 -5.46 -11.86
N GLN A 158 14.29 -6.22 -12.97
CA GLN A 158 14.75 -7.62 -12.95
C GLN A 158 16.09 -7.85 -12.19
N PRO A 159 17.15 -7.03 -12.34
CA PRO A 159 18.41 -7.26 -11.61
C PRO A 159 18.25 -7.12 -10.09
N GLU A 160 17.49 -6.12 -9.64
CA GLU A 160 17.23 -5.88 -8.22
C GLU A 160 16.36 -6.98 -7.61
N LEU A 161 15.30 -7.41 -8.32
CA LEU A 161 14.44 -8.51 -7.91
C LEU A 161 15.20 -9.84 -7.80
N LYS A 162 16.14 -10.11 -8.73
CA LYS A 162 17.02 -11.29 -8.68
C LYS A 162 17.96 -11.24 -7.47
N GLU A 163 18.58 -10.10 -7.20
CA GLU A 163 19.45 -9.91 -6.05
C GLU A 163 18.68 -10.00 -4.71
N MET A 164 17.48 -9.43 -4.63
CA MET A 164 16.59 -9.61 -3.48
C MET A 164 16.19 -11.08 -3.28
N LYS A 165 15.91 -11.82 -4.36
CA LYS A 165 15.61 -13.26 -4.31
C LYS A 165 16.81 -14.07 -3.84
N ARG A 166 18.04 -13.73 -4.26
CA ARG A 166 19.29 -14.33 -3.77
C ARG A 166 19.48 -14.11 -2.27
N ARG A 167 19.43 -12.86 -1.82
CA ARG A 167 19.57 -12.50 -0.38
C ARG A 167 18.50 -13.14 0.50
N ARG A 168 17.27 -13.33 -0.01
CA ARG A 168 16.20 -14.06 0.70
C ARG A 168 16.55 -15.55 0.84
N LYS A 169 17.07 -16.20 -0.20
CA LYS A 169 17.54 -17.60 -0.13
C LYS A 169 18.68 -17.77 0.86
N GLU A 170 19.64 -16.85 0.87
CA GLU A 170 20.78 -16.85 1.81
C GLU A 170 20.31 -16.77 3.26
N LYS A 171 19.43 -15.80 3.59
CA LYS A 171 18.82 -15.69 4.92
C LYS A 171 17.98 -16.90 5.34
N ILE A 172 17.33 -17.57 4.38
CA ILE A 172 16.62 -18.83 4.62
C ILE A 172 17.63 -19.93 4.98
N ALA A 173 18.72 -20.08 4.22
CA ALA A 173 19.77 -21.06 4.51
C ALA A 173 20.46 -20.81 5.86
N GLU A 174 20.77 -19.55 6.19
CA GLU A 174 21.27 -19.14 7.52
C GLU A 174 20.31 -19.53 8.64
N SER A 175 19.00 -19.35 8.42
CA SER A 175 17.96 -19.68 9.41
C SER A 175 17.79 -21.18 9.58
N LEU A 176 17.81 -21.96 8.48
CA LEU A 176 17.80 -23.43 8.52
C LEU A 176 19.02 -23.97 9.25
N ALA A 177 20.22 -23.47 8.93
CA ALA A 177 21.47 -23.85 9.61
C ALA A 177 21.42 -23.55 11.12
N LYS A 178 20.87 -22.39 11.51
CA LYS A 178 20.63 -22.04 12.92
C LYS A 178 19.70 -23.04 13.62
N TYR A 179 18.59 -23.43 12.98
CA TYR A 179 17.71 -24.46 13.54
C TYR A 179 18.39 -25.83 13.59
N GLY A 180 19.16 -26.21 12.56
CA GLY A 180 19.93 -27.46 12.54
C GLY A 180 20.94 -27.56 13.67
N SER A 181 21.67 -26.48 13.96
CA SER A 181 22.57 -26.40 15.12
C SER A 181 21.82 -26.61 16.44
N ALA A 182 20.70 -25.92 16.65
CA ALA A 182 19.90 -26.06 17.86
C ALA A 182 19.29 -27.47 18.02
N LEU A 183 18.84 -28.10 16.92
CA LEU A 183 18.33 -29.47 16.94
C LEU A 183 19.40 -30.48 17.36
N ASN A 184 20.66 -30.28 16.94
CA ASN A 184 21.78 -31.11 17.35
C ASN A 184 22.08 -30.98 18.85
N GLU A 185 21.99 -29.77 19.41
CA GLU A 185 22.17 -29.51 20.85
C GLU A 185 21.12 -30.24 21.71
N PHE A 186 19.89 -30.41 21.21
CA PHE A 186 18.84 -31.14 21.91
C PHE A 186 18.95 -32.68 21.82
N ASN A 187 19.85 -33.21 20.99
CA ASN A 187 20.18 -34.64 20.84
C ASN A 187 18.95 -35.58 20.74
N LEU A 188 18.07 -35.32 19.77
CA LEU A 188 16.75 -35.95 19.67
C LEU A 188 16.72 -37.32 18.96
N GLY A 189 17.86 -37.78 18.43
CA GLY A 189 17.95 -39.04 17.68
C GLY A 189 17.24 -39.04 16.32
N LEU A 190 17.07 -37.87 15.69
CA LEU A 190 16.41 -37.73 14.38
C LEU A 190 17.30 -38.25 13.24
N SER A 191 16.66 -38.83 12.22
CA SER A 191 17.28 -39.11 10.92
C SER A 191 17.72 -37.82 10.20
N GLU A 192 18.63 -37.91 9.23
CA GLU A 192 19.05 -36.76 8.42
C GLU A 192 17.87 -36.13 7.66
N GLU A 193 16.95 -36.96 7.17
CA GLU A 193 15.73 -36.52 6.48
C GLU A 193 14.76 -35.82 7.43
N GLU A 194 14.52 -36.42 8.61
CA GLU A 194 13.70 -35.84 9.67
C GLU A 194 14.28 -34.54 10.21
N SER A 195 15.62 -34.42 10.28
CA SER A 195 16.31 -33.19 10.69
C SER A 195 16.11 -32.06 9.68
N LYS A 196 16.19 -32.33 8.37
CA LYS A 196 15.88 -31.33 7.32
C LYS A 196 14.43 -30.87 7.43
N LEU A 197 13.50 -31.83 7.54
CA LEU A 197 12.07 -31.57 7.65
C LEU A 197 11.71 -30.82 8.95
N ALA A 198 12.40 -31.11 10.06
CA ALA A 198 12.32 -30.35 11.30
C ALA A 198 12.76 -28.89 11.13
N GLN A 199 13.88 -28.63 10.45
CA GLN A 199 14.39 -27.27 10.17
C GLN A 199 13.39 -26.47 9.32
N GLU A 200 12.86 -27.09 8.26
CA GLU A 200 11.85 -26.47 7.39
C GLU A 200 10.54 -26.20 8.12
N ARG A 201 10.09 -27.13 8.98
CA ARG A 201 8.92 -26.95 9.84
C ARG A 201 9.10 -25.78 10.80
N LEU A 202 10.21 -25.74 11.55
CA LEU A 202 10.50 -24.65 12.49
C LEU A 202 10.60 -23.30 11.79
N LEU A 203 11.25 -23.24 10.63
CA LEU A 203 11.32 -22.02 9.82
C LEU A 203 9.94 -21.57 9.35
N SER A 204 9.08 -22.50 8.91
CA SER A 204 7.72 -22.20 8.46
C SER A 204 6.86 -21.64 9.60
N ILE A 205 6.89 -22.29 10.77
CA ILE A 205 6.19 -21.82 11.97
C ILE A 205 6.72 -20.44 12.38
N ALA A 206 8.05 -20.24 12.41
CA ALA A 206 8.64 -18.94 12.76
C ALA A 206 8.23 -17.81 11.81
N GLN A 207 8.11 -18.08 10.50
CA GLN A 207 7.63 -17.11 9.53
C GLN A 207 6.16 -16.72 9.76
N LEU A 208 5.31 -17.70 10.10
CA LEU A 208 3.89 -17.50 10.37
C LEU A 208 3.63 -16.78 11.71
N VAL A 209 4.36 -17.15 12.76
CA VAL A 209 4.32 -16.44 14.06
C VAL A 209 4.78 -14.99 13.89
N ARG A 210 5.79 -14.72 13.05
CA ARG A 210 6.21 -13.34 12.71
C ARG A 210 5.14 -12.53 11.96
N VAL A 211 4.17 -13.19 11.29
CA VAL A 211 3.00 -12.52 10.69
C VAL A 211 1.90 -12.24 11.72
N GLY A 212 1.94 -12.91 12.89
CA GLY A 212 1.04 -12.66 14.02
C GLY A 212 0.18 -13.86 14.43
N GLN A 213 0.40 -15.06 13.86
CA GLN A 213 -0.29 -16.29 14.30
C GLN A 213 0.25 -16.81 15.64
N SER A 214 -0.57 -17.56 16.37
CA SER A 214 -0.07 -18.35 17.50
C SER A 214 0.83 -19.50 17.03
N VAL A 215 1.68 -20.04 17.91
CA VAL A 215 2.57 -21.17 17.56
C VAL A 215 1.76 -22.41 17.16
N GLU A 216 0.60 -22.63 17.78
CA GLU A 216 -0.30 -23.76 17.49
C GLU A 216 -0.96 -23.62 16.12
N GLU A 217 -1.54 -22.44 15.82
CA GLU A 217 -2.11 -22.13 14.51
C GLU A 217 -1.06 -22.23 13.39
N ALA A 218 0.13 -21.67 13.63
CA ALA A 218 1.25 -21.74 12.72
C ALA A 218 1.73 -23.19 12.49
N GLY A 219 1.71 -24.03 13.54
CA GLY A 219 2.01 -25.46 13.46
C GLY A 219 0.98 -26.25 12.63
N ILE A 220 -0.31 -25.93 12.78
CA ILE A 220 -1.39 -26.50 11.96
C ILE A 220 -1.25 -26.06 10.49
N GLN A 221 -1.01 -24.77 10.24
CA GLN A 221 -0.86 -24.22 8.89
C GLN A 221 0.40 -24.76 8.19
N ALA A 222 1.52 -24.91 8.90
CA ALA A 222 2.73 -25.55 8.37
C ALA A 222 2.48 -27.03 8.02
N SER A 223 1.72 -27.76 8.84
CA SER A 223 1.28 -29.11 8.52
C SER A 223 0.37 -29.16 7.28
N TYR A 224 -0.61 -28.26 7.19
CA TYR A 224 -1.50 -28.16 6.04
C TYR A 224 -0.73 -27.87 4.74
N ASN A 225 0.20 -26.91 4.75
CA ASN A 225 0.99 -26.54 3.58
C ASN A 225 1.78 -27.74 3.04
N HIS A 226 2.53 -28.44 3.90
CA HIS A 226 3.31 -29.61 3.49
C HIS A 226 2.43 -30.73 2.90
N LEU A 227 1.29 -31.03 3.53
CA LEU A 227 0.34 -32.02 3.01
C LEU A 227 -0.33 -31.58 1.70
N TYR A 228 -0.53 -30.27 1.52
CA TYR A 228 -1.05 -29.71 0.28
C TYR A 228 -0.02 -29.77 -0.84
N ASP A 229 1.27 -29.53 -0.55
CA ASP A 229 2.36 -29.69 -1.52
C ASP A 229 2.52 -31.16 -1.96
N LEU A 230 2.43 -32.14 -1.03
CA LEU A 230 2.37 -33.56 -1.39
C LEU A 230 1.19 -33.88 -2.33
N LYS A 231 0.01 -33.30 -2.05
CA LYS A 231 -1.16 -33.46 -2.92
C LYS A 231 -0.95 -32.82 -4.30
N LEU A 232 -0.28 -31.66 -4.38
CA LEU A 232 0.07 -31.03 -5.66
C LEU A 232 1.05 -31.88 -6.46
N SER A 233 2.05 -32.50 -5.82
CA SER A 233 2.97 -33.45 -6.46
C SER A 233 2.23 -34.67 -7.02
N LEU A 234 1.27 -35.23 -6.26
CA LEU A 234 0.42 -36.31 -6.76
C LEU A 234 -0.43 -35.86 -7.98
N GLN A 235 -0.99 -34.64 -7.96
CA GLN A 235 -1.74 -34.10 -9.09
C GLN A 235 -0.88 -33.83 -10.34
N ARG A 236 0.41 -33.52 -10.17
CA ARG A 236 1.39 -33.41 -11.26
C ARG A 236 1.88 -34.77 -11.78
N SER A 237 1.55 -35.86 -11.08
CA SER A 237 2.11 -37.20 -11.29
C SER A 237 3.63 -37.29 -11.00
N ASP A 238 4.15 -36.41 -10.11
CA ASP A 238 5.53 -36.45 -9.62
C ASP A 238 5.76 -37.65 -8.67
N ILE A 239 4.69 -38.14 -8.03
CA ILE A 239 4.66 -39.27 -7.09
C ILE A 239 3.45 -40.17 -7.35
N THR A 240 3.54 -41.45 -6.99
CA THR A 240 2.41 -42.37 -7.01
C THR A 240 1.45 -42.16 -5.82
N SER A 241 0.24 -42.73 -5.89
CA SER A 241 -0.73 -42.66 -4.78
C SER A 241 -0.24 -43.36 -3.51
N GLU A 242 0.52 -44.45 -3.65
CA GLU A 242 1.08 -45.23 -2.54
C GLU A 242 2.22 -44.46 -1.84
N GLU A 243 3.09 -43.82 -2.62
CA GLU A 243 4.14 -42.92 -2.10
C GLU A 243 3.55 -41.68 -1.42
N HIS A 244 2.46 -41.11 -1.96
CA HIS A 244 1.73 -40.02 -1.32
C HIS A 244 1.20 -40.43 0.07
N ASP A 245 0.48 -41.54 0.16
CA ASP A 245 -0.16 -41.95 1.42
C ASP A 245 0.86 -42.39 2.48
N THR A 246 1.93 -43.08 2.08
CA THR A 246 3.03 -43.43 2.98
C THR A 246 3.81 -42.19 3.45
N SER A 247 4.13 -41.24 2.56
CA SER A 247 4.81 -39.99 2.93
C SER A 247 3.95 -39.11 3.85
N ARG A 248 2.63 -39.05 3.58
CA ARG A 248 1.65 -38.37 4.43
C ARG A 248 1.58 -38.97 5.83
N GLN A 249 1.55 -40.30 5.97
CA GLN A 249 1.54 -40.96 7.28
C GLN A 249 2.84 -40.68 8.04
N LYS A 250 4.01 -40.90 7.40
CA LYS A 250 5.33 -40.57 7.97
C LYS A 250 5.40 -39.14 8.49
N TYR A 251 4.89 -38.15 7.72
CA TYR A 251 4.87 -36.76 8.15
C TYR A 251 3.97 -36.51 9.36
N LEU A 252 2.77 -37.10 9.40
CA LEU A 252 1.84 -36.96 10.52
C LEU A 252 2.41 -37.58 11.82
N ASP A 253 3.03 -38.76 11.70
CA ASP A 253 3.68 -39.44 12.83
C ASP A 253 4.89 -38.65 13.33
N PHE A 254 5.73 -38.14 12.41
CA PHE A 254 6.82 -37.23 12.72
C PHE A 254 6.31 -36.00 13.50
N VAL A 255 5.32 -35.27 12.97
CA VAL A 255 4.78 -34.05 13.60
C VAL A 255 4.21 -34.34 14.99
N SER A 256 3.44 -35.42 15.13
CA SER A 256 2.88 -35.86 16.42
C SER A 256 3.96 -36.17 17.47
N SER A 257 5.15 -36.60 17.05
CA SER A 257 6.29 -36.87 17.92
C SER A 257 7.19 -35.65 18.16
N PHE A 258 7.31 -34.75 17.19
CA PHE A 258 8.25 -33.63 17.16
C PHE A 258 7.72 -32.41 17.91
N ASP A 259 6.47 -32.01 17.65
CA ASP A 259 5.86 -30.82 18.28
C ASP A 259 5.70 -31.01 19.80
N LYS A 260 5.65 -32.25 20.30
CA LYS A 260 5.67 -32.59 21.74
C LYS A 260 7.05 -32.44 22.39
N LYS A 261 8.12 -32.30 21.61
CA LYS A 261 9.52 -32.22 22.09
C LYS A 261 10.08 -30.80 21.94
N ILE A 262 9.73 -30.10 20.87
CA ILE A 262 10.28 -28.78 20.51
C ILE A 262 9.17 -27.78 20.23
N SER A 263 9.42 -26.54 20.61
CA SER A 263 8.61 -25.37 20.27
C SER A 263 9.51 -24.20 19.85
N LEU A 264 8.90 -23.03 19.62
CA LEU A 264 9.61 -21.78 19.40
C LEU A 264 9.44 -20.83 20.59
N ASP A 265 10.54 -20.18 20.96
CA ASP A 265 10.57 -19.09 21.92
C ASP A 265 10.06 -17.77 21.32
N ALA A 266 9.80 -16.76 22.17
CA ALA A 266 9.40 -15.42 21.76
C ALA A 266 10.40 -14.71 20.82
N ASP A 267 11.69 -15.06 20.87
CA ASP A 267 12.72 -14.60 19.92
C ASP A 267 12.87 -15.53 18.68
N LEU A 268 11.91 -16.44 18.45
CA LEU A 268 11.84 -17.41 17.35
C LEU A 268 13.03 -18.38 17.28
N ASN A 269 13.67 -18.62 18.42
CA ASN A 269 14.67 -19.68 18.60
C ASN A 269 13.98 -21.00 18.91
N ALA A 270 14.58 -22.14 18.52
CA ALA A 270 14.08 -23.44 18.95
C ALA A 270 14.29 -23.62 20.47
N CYS A 271 13.25 -24.05 21.16
CA CYS A 271 13.28 -24.37 22.59
C CYS A 271 12.63 -25.73 22.84
N LYS A 272 12.80 -26.29 24.04
CA LYS A 272 12.05 -27.49 24.44
C LYS A 272 10.56 -27.13 24.51
N TYR A 273 9.70 -28.07 24.12
CA TYR A 273 8.26 -27.94 24.31
C TYR A 273 7.94 -27.97 25.82
N ILE A 274 6.99 -27.13 26.22
CA ILE A 274 6.50 -27.02 27.60
C ILE A 274 4.98 -27.14 27.52
N SER A 275 4.37 -28.00 28.35
CA SER A 275 2.91 -28.14 28.39
C SER A 275 2.26 -26.81 28.84
N PRO A 276 1.03 -26.49 28.42
CA PRO A 276 0.35 -25.27 28.88
C PRO A 276 0.25 -25.18 30.41
N GLU A 277 0.05 -26.30 31.09
CA GLU A 277 0.00 -26.37 32.56
C GLU A 277 1.35 -26.08 33.21
N ASP A 278 2.43 -26.71 32.71
CA ASP A 278 3.78 -26.52 33.27
C ASP A 278 4.34 -25.13 32.93
N LYS A 279 3.94 -24.56 31.80
CA LYS A 279 4.21 -23.18 31.44
C LYS A 279 3.62 -22.22 32.48
N ILE A 280 2.36 -22.41 32.87
CA ILE A 280 1.72 -21.59 33.93
C ILE A 280 2.45 -21.76 35.27
N LYS A 281 2.83 -23.00 35.65
CA LYS A 281 3.61 -23.26 36.88
C LYS A 281 4.96 -22.51 36.86
N GLN A 282 5.70 -22.60 35.76
CA GLN A 282 6.99 -21.90 35.59
C GLN A 282 6.83 -20.38 35.55
N GLN A 283 5.78 -19.86 34.92
CA GLN A 283 5.45 -18.42 34.96
C GLN A 283 5.22 -17.95 36.40
N GLN A 284 4.45 -18.70 37.20
CA GLN A 284 4.19 -18.39 38.61
C GLN A 284 5.46 -18.47 39.46
N GLU A 285 6.29 -19.49 39.26
CA GLU A 285 7.57 -19.65 39.94
C GLU A 285 8.51 -18.48 39.64
N ILE A 286 8.73 -18.15 38.36
CA ILE A 286 9.59 -17.05 37.94
C ILE A 286 9.03 -15.71 38.45
N GLN A 287 7.71 -15.49 38.40
CA GLN A 287 7.11 -14.28 39.01
C GLN A 287 7.32 -14.21 40.53
N SER A 288 7.33 -15.33 41.24
CA SER A 288 7.66 -15.36 42.68
C SER A 288 9.13 -15.00 42.93
N GLN A 289 10.04 -15.48 42.09
CA GLN A 289 11.47 -15.14 42.16
C GLN A 289 11.71 -13.66 41.83
N LEU A 290 11.04 -13.13 40.80
CA LEU A 290 11.13 -11.72 40.40
C LEU A 290 10.60 -10.76 41.47
N LYS A 291 9.51 -11.12 42.17
CA LYS A 291 8.96 -10.31 43.29
C LYS A 291 10.00 -10.04 44.39
N ASN A 292 10.94 -10.95 44.64
CA ASN A 292 12.01 -10.75 45.63
C ASN A 292 12.96 -9.59 45.28
N TYR A 293 13.05 -9.20 44.00
CA TYR A 293 13.87 -8.08 43.55
C TYR A 293 13.13 -6.73 43.52
N PHE A 294 11.80 -6.72 43.64
CA PHE A 294 10.96 -5.52 43.44
C PHE A 294 11.31 -4.36 44.39
N ASN A 295 11.64 -4.67 45.65
CA ASN A 295 12.00 -3.68 46.68
C ASN A 295 13.53 -3.60 46.93
N LYS A 296 14.36 -4.20 46.06
CA LYS A 296 15.81 -4.30 46.23
C LYS A 296 16.53 -3.30 45.31
N LEU A 297 17.63 -2.72 45.78
CA LEU A 297 18.58 -2.03 44.90
C LEU A 297 19.25 -3.07 43.97
N ILE A 298 19.10 -2.90 42.66
CA ILE A 298 19.48 -3.91 41.65
C ILE A 298 20.96 -3.77 41.28
N THR A 299 21.76 -4.78 41.58
CA THR A 299 23.17 -4.86 41.14
C THR A 299 23.29 -5.29 39.67
N LYS A 300 24.49 -5.17 39.08
CA LYS A 300 24.77 -5.67 37.72
C LYS A 300 24.50 -7.18 37.57
N GLU A 301 24.78 -7.96 38.61
CA GLU A 301 24.50 -9.40 38.64
C GLU A 301 23.00 -9.69 38.76
N ASP A 302 22.29 -8.94 39.61
CA ASP A 302 20.83 -9.05 39.70
C ASP A 302 20.16 -8.70 38.37
N LYS A 303 20.63 -7.65 37.66
CA LYS A 303 20.16 -7.29 36.30
C LYS A 303 20.37 -8.43 35.30
N ALA A 304 21.49 -9.15 35.37
CA ALA A 304 21.74 -10.31 34.52
C ALA A 304 20.76 -11.46 34.84
N LYS A 305 20.61 -11.81 36.12
CA LYS A 305 19.68 -12.86 36.60
C LYS A 305 18.22 -12.56 36.25
N ILE A 306 17.76 -11.32 36.46
CA ILE A 306 16.41 -10.89 36.07
C ILE A 306 16.22 -10.99 34.55
N THR A 307 17.23 -10.63 33.76
CA THR A 307 17.19 -10.76 32.29
C THR A 307 17.10 -12.22 31.85
N GLU A 308 17.85 -13.12 32.49
CA GLU A 308 17.81 -14.57 32.25
C GLU A 308 16.45 -15.17 32.59
N LEU A 309 15.90 -14.84 33.77
CA LEU A 309 14.57 -15.26 34.21
C LEU A 309 13.45 -14.81 33.24
N ILE A 310 13.46 -13.54 32.82
CA ILE A 310 12.45 -13.02 31.88
C ILE A 310 12.62 -13.65 30.48
N LYS A 311 13.84 -13.96 30.06
CA LYS A 311 14.13 -14.63 28.79
C LYS A 311 14.16 -16.17 28.88
N THR A 312 13.52 -16.76 29.89
CA THR A 312 13.40 -18.22 29.98
C THR A 312 12.68 -18.76 28.72
N PRO A 313 13.32 -19.62 27.90
CA PRO A 313 12.79 -19.97 26.58
C PRO A 313 11.40 -20.63 26.61
N GLY A 314 10.47 -20.12 25.80
CA GLY A 314 9.12 -20.66 25.64
C GLY A 314 8.12 -20.30 26.75
N VAL A 315 8.58 -19.71 27.86
CA VAL A 315 7.75 -19.45 29.05
C VAL A 315 6.94 -18.16 28.93
N PHE A 316 7.52 -17.08 28.40
CA PHE A 316 6.84 -15.77 28.28
C PHE A 316 6.66 -15.37 26.81
N THR A 317 5.52 -14.78 26.47
CA THR A 317 5.33 -14.13 25.16
C THR A 317 6.17 -12.86 25.04
N LYS A 318 6.37 -12.34 23.81
CA LYS A 318 7.18 -11.12 23.62
C LYS A 318 6.58 -9.89 24.32
N ALA A 319 5.25 -9.84 24.44
CA ALA A 319 4.55 -8.81 25.21
C ALA A 319 4.77 -8.97 26.72
N GLU A 320 4.57 -10.19 27.26
CA GLU A 320 4.85 -10.47 28.69
C GLU A 320 6.30 -10.17 29.06
N GLN A 321 7.27 -10.56 28.21
CA GLN A 321 8.68 -10.22 28.42
C GLN A 321 8.88 -8.71 28.54
N HIS A 322 8.29 -7.93 27.62
CA HIS A 322 8.37 -6.48 27.64
C HIS A 322 7.79 -5.89 28.94
N ASP A 323 6.62 -6.35 29.38
CA ASP A 323 5.94 -5.80 30.55
C ASP A 323 6.68 -6.18 31.86
N LEU A 324 7.27 -7.38 31.91
CA LEU A 324 8.20 -7.79 32.97
C LEU A 324 9.47 -6.93 32.97
N PHE A 325 10.05 -6.63 31.81
CA PHE A 325 11.21 -5.72 31.71
C PHE A 325 10.88 -4.30 32.19
N VAL A 326 9.71 -3.76 31.82
CA VAL A 326 9.25 -2.45 32.30
C VAL A 326 9.04 -2.44 33.82
N THR A 327 8.50 -3.54 34.37
CA THR A 327 8.19 -3.66 35.81
C THR A 327 9.44 -3.84 36.67
N TYR A 328 10.33 -4.77 36.30
CA TYR A 328 11.46 -5.19 37.16
C TYR A 328 12.81 -4.59 36.75
N LEU A 329 12.95 -4.07 35.52
CA LEU A 329 14.16 -3.38 35.04
C LEU A 329 13.83 -2.01 34.39
N PRO A 330 13.15 -1.09 35.10
CA PRO A 330 12.91 0.25 34.61
C PRO A 330 14.23 1.02 34.43
N LYS A 331 14.26 1.99 33.50
CA LYS A 331 15.47 2.80 33.23
C LYS A 331 16.04 3.51 34.46
N VAL A 332 15.18 3.86 35.41
CA VAL A 332 15.51 4.46 36.71
C VAL A 332 14.64 3.80 37.77
N LEU A 333 15.22 3.45 38.91
CA LEU A 333 14.50 2.83 40.02
C LEU A 333 13.54 3.81 40.72
N PRO A 334 12.32 3.35 41.10
CA PRO A 334 11.34 4.16 41.84
C PRO A 334 11.88 4.75 43.14
N ASP A 335 11.28 5.86 43.56
CA ASP A 335 11.70 6.60 44.76
C ASP A 335 11.42 5.82 46.06
N SER A 336 10.45 4.89 46.03
CA SER A 336 10.05 4.03 47.14
C SER A 336 11.09 2.96 47.54
N ILE A 337 12.10 2.69 46.70
CA ILE A 337 13.10 1.66 46.99
C ILE A 337 14.17 2.23 47.93
N PRO A 338 14.47 1.57 49.08
CA PRO A 338 15.52 2.01 49.99
C PRO A 338 16.86 2.16 49.29
N GLY A 339 17.50 3.33 49.44
CA GLY A 339 18.77 3.66 48.78
C GLY A 339 18.65 4.13 47.32
N ALA A 340 17.48 4.05 46.69
CA ALA A 340 17.28 4.60 45.34
C ALA A 340 17.13 6.14 45.32
N THR A 341 16.98 6.79 46.49
CA THR A 341 16.81 8.24 46.64
C THR A 341 17.62 8.75 47.84
N VAL A 342 18.16 9.96 47.72
CA VAL A 342 18.85 10.71 48.77
C VAL A 342 18.21 12.10 48.86
N GLU A 343 17.71 12.48 50.03
CA GLU A 343 17.19 13.84 50.26
C GLU A 343 18.31 14.87 50.25
N ILE A 344 18.13 15.97 49.50
CA ILE A 344 19.14 17.03 49.37
C ILE A 344 18.47 18.38 49.65
N LYS A 345 18.82 19.04 50.76
CA LYS A 345 18.31 20.40 51.06
C LYS A 345 18.99 21.48 50.21
N ASP A 346 20.29 21.33 49.95
CA ASP A 346 21.10 22.28 49.18
C ASP A 346 21.79 21.58 48.01
N ALA A 347 21.51 22.01 46.76
CA ALA A 347 22.17 21.44 45.58
C ALA A 347 23.71 21.54 45.60
N LYS A 348 24.28 22.52 46.33
CA LYS A 348 25.73 22.70 46.51
C LYS A 348 26.36 21.70 47.50
N LYS A 349 25.57 21.00 48.31
CA LYS A 349 26.03 20.05 49.34
C LYS A 349 25.76 18.59 48.97
N ALA A 350 25.44 18.31 47.69
CA ALA A 350 25.14 16.96 47.23
C ALA A 350 26.37 16.03 47.34
N PRO A 351 26.21 14.77 47.80
CA PRO A 351 27.30 13.81 47.86
C PRO A 351 27.78 13.40 46.45
N LYS A 352 29.08 13.07 46.34
CA LYS A 352 29.70 12.67 45.06
C LYS A 352 28.99 11.45 44.47
N GLY A 353 28.68 11.52 43.18
CA GLY A 353 28.01 10.41 42.47
C GLY A 353 26.48 10.41 42.54
N VAL A 354 25.86 11.44 43.14
CA VAL A 354 24.41 11.64 43.11
C VAL A 354 24.03 12.67 42.03
N ILE A 355 23.05 12.31 41.20
CA ILE A 355 22.47 13.16 40.17
C ILE A 355 21.24 13.85 40.76
N ILE A 356 21.22 15.18 40.77
CA ILE A 356 20.13 15.97 41.33
C ILE A 356 19.03 16.14 40.28
N ARG A 357 17.78 15.83 40.64
CA ARG A 357 16.58 16.19 39.89
C ARG A 357 15.77 17.22 40.66
N LYS A 358 15.14 18.13 39.91
CA LYS A 358 14.15 19.07 40.43
C LYS A 358 12.78 18.50 40.12
N ILE A 359 11.95 18.30 41.14
CA ILE A 359 10.58 17.81 41.00
C ILE A 359 9.65 18.86 41.60
N PHE A 360 8.54 19.16 40.94
CA PHE A 360 7.52 20.04 41.51
C PHE A 360 6.60 19.22 42.41
N ASN A 361 6.42 19.65 43.65
CA ASN A 361 5.54 19.02 44.62
C ASN A 361 4.23 19.79 44.65
N GLU A 362 3.13 19.13 44.27
CA GLU A 362 1.82 19.77 44.13
C GLU A 362 1.18 20.15 45.49
N GLU A 363 1.49 19.40 46.56
CA GLU A 363 0.92 19.62 47.89
C GLU A 363 1.53 20.87 48.55
N THR A 364 2.85 20.97 48.55
CA THR A 364 3.59 22.11 49.13
C THR A 364 3.71 23.30 48.17
N LYS A 365 3.47 23.08 46.87
CA LYS A 365 3.71 24.03 45.76
C LYS A 365 5.16 24.49 45.66
N THR A 366 6.11 23.67 46.13
CA THR A 366 7.55 23.92 46.07
C THR A 366 8.25 23.10 45.00
N VAL A 367 9.47 23.51 44.64
CA VAL A 367 10.37 22.69 43.82
C VAL A 367 11.33 21.97 44.75
N ASP A 368 11.14 20.65 44.86
CA ASP A 368 11.91 19.79 45.74
C ASP A 368 13.14 19.24 45.00
N LEU A 369 14.22 19.03 45.75
CA LEU A 369 15.51 18.55 45.23
C LEU A 369 15.71 17.08 45.59
N VAL A 370 15.51 16.22 44.60
CA VAL A 370 15.61 14.76 44.76
C VAL A 370 16.95 14.28 44.21
N GLY A 371 17.80 13.74 45.09
CA GLY A 371 19.06 13.13 44.72
C GLY A 371 18.86 11.67 44.30
N LYS A 372 19.33 11.29 43.10
CA LYS A 372 19.39 9.89 42.66
C LYS A 372 20.85 9.43 42.57
N PRO A 373 21.30 8.43 43.36
CA PRO A 373 22.65 7.87 43.21
C PRO A 373 22.77 7.18 41.83
N LYS A 374 24.00 7.08 41.31
CA LYS A 374 24.26 6.38 40.03
C LYS A 374 23.71 4.95 40.00
N GLU A 375 23.70 4.27 41.14
CA GLU A 375 23.16 2.91 41.31
C GLU A 375 21.64 2.81 41.09
N ALA A 376 20.90 3.93 41.19
CA ALA A 376 19.48 3.97 40.88
C ALA A 376 19.18 4.03 39.36
N PHE A 377 20.20 4.13 38.51
CA PHE A 377 20.06 4.14 37.04
C PHE A 377 20.50 2.79 36.48
N LEU A 378 19.57 2.09 35.81
CA LEU A 378 19.82 0.74 35.29
C LEU A 378 20.19 0.73 33.80
N ALA A 379 20.52 1.88 33.21
CA ALA A 379 20.94 2.00 31.80
C ALA A 379 22.29 1.30 31.57
#